data_AF-V4H540-F1
#
_entry.id   AF-V4H540-F1
#
_cell.length_a   1.000
_cell.length_b   1.000
_cell.length_c   1.000
_cell.angle_alpha   90.00
_cell.angle_beta   90.00
_cell.angle_gamma   90.00
#
_symmetry.space_group_name_H-M   'P 1'
#
loop_
_entity.id
_entity.type
_entity.pdbx_description
1 polymer ?
#
loop_
_entity_poly.entity_id
_entity_poly.type
_entity_poly.pdbx_seq_one_letter_code
_entity_poly.pdbx_strand_id
1 'polypeptide(L)'
;MAITGIARSGTKQWVLQRIGNALIVAYSIMLLVLLFNAPISDHQSLRDFLAPTWFKVVSTLCVSIFALNGMLAGWQIAGDYVKGTGANKVFNTLCVILSLTTIAAVIKLLWLS
;
A
#
# COMPACT_ATOMS: atom_id res chain seq x y z
N MET A 1 4.28 21.32 -10.90
CA MET A 1 2.81 21.15 -10.71
C MET A 1 2.56 20.89 -9.23
N ALA A 2 1.68 21.68 -8.62
CA ALA A 2 1.65 21.96 -7.20
C ALA A 2 1.03 20.82 -6.34
N ILE A 3 1.89 20.09 -5.62
CA ILE A 3 1.56 19.45 -4.32
C ILE A 3 2.61 19.93 -3.31
N THR A 4 2.79 21.25 -3.22
CA THR A 4 4.01 21.89 -2.70
C THR A 4 4.11 21.98 -1.17
N GLY A 5 3.06 21.63 -0.41
CA GLY A 5 3.05 21.76 1.05
C GLY A 5 3.34 20.49 1.86
N ILE A 6 2.95 19.31 1.37
CA ILE A 6 3.10 18.04 2.10
C ILE A 6 4.49 17.42 1.81
N ALA A 7 4.95 17.51 0.57
CA ALA A 7 6.26 16.99 0.15
C ALA A 7 7.46 17.75 0.77
N ARG A 8 7.26 18.94 1.35
CA ARG A 8 8.33 19.77 1.94
C ARG A 8 8.33 19.82 3.47
N SER A 9 7.40 19.13 4.13
CA SER A 9 7.24 19.16 5.59
C SER A 9 7.44 17.77 6.18
N GLY A 10 8.63 17.52 6.75
CA GLY A 10 8.97 16.25 7.39
C GLY A 10 7.96 15.81 8.46
N THR A 11 7.45 16.73 9.27
CA THR A 11 6.42 16.44 10.28
C THR A 11 5.12 15.90 9.68
N LYS A 12 4.67 16.45 8.54
CA LYS A 12 3.45 16.00 7.87
C LYS A 12 3.62 14.61 7.29
N GLN A 13 4.78 14.36 6.67
CA GLN A 13 5.15 13.04 6.16
C GLN A 13 5.20 12.00 7.28
N TRP A 14 5.80 12.34 8.42
CA TRP A 14 5.84 11.48 9.59
C TRP A 14 4.44 11.17 10.13
N VAL A 15 3.57 12.17 10.29
CA VAL A 15 2.18 11.96 10.77
C VAL A 15 1.42 11.04 9.80
N LEU A 16 1.53 11.29 8.49
CA LEU A 16 0.89 10.45 7.46
C LEU A 16 1.37 9.00 7.54
N GLN A 17 2.67 8.77 7.78
CA GLN A 17 3.21 7.43 7.97
C GLN A 17 2.66 6.75 9.23
N ARG A 18 2.53 7.47 10.34
CA ARG A 18 2.00 6.87 11.59
C ARG A 18 0.54 6.47 11.46
N ILE A 19 -0.29 7.36 10.89
CA ILE A 19 -1.70 7.08 10.65
C ILE A 19 -1.83 5.94 9.63
N GLY A 20 -1.07 6.00 8.52
CA GLY A 20 -1.08 4.95 7.50
C GLY A 20 -0.69 3.59 8.07
N ASN A 21 0.39 3.52 8.85
CA ASN A 21 0.83 2.28 9.48
C ASN A 21 -0.20 1.73 10.47
N ALA A 22 -0.86 2.59 11.25
CA ALA A 22 -1.94 2.15 12.15
C ALA A 22 -3.11 1.52 11.37
N LEU A 23 -3.50 2.12 10.23
CA LEU A 23 -4.54 1.57 9.36
C LEU A 23 -4.12 0.24 8.72
N ILE A 24 -2.87 0.13 8.28
CA ILE A 24 -2.31 -1.12 7.72
C ILE A 24 -2.32 -2.23 8.78
N VAL A 25 -1.90 -1.94 10.01
CA VAL A 25 -1.93 -2.93 11.11
C VAL A 25 -3.37 -3.35 11.42
N ALA A 26 -4.30 -2.40 11.54
CA ALA A 26 -5.71 -2.71 11.80
C ALA A 26 -6.31 -3.61 10.69
N TYR A 27 -6.01 -3.30 9.42
CA TYR A 27 -6.42 -4.11 8.28
C TYR A 27 -5.79 -5.51 8.28
N SER A 28 -4.49 -5.63 8.61
CA SER A 28 -3.83 -6.93 8.74
C SER A 28 -4.47 -7.79 9.83
N ILE A 29 -4.80 -7.21 10.98
CA ILE A 29 -5.51 -7.92 12.06
C ILE A 29 -6.91 -8.35 11.58
N MET A 30 -7.65 -7.45 10.93
CA MET A 30 -8.97 -7.77 10.35
C MET A 30 -8.87 -8.94 9.37
N LEU A 31 -7.90 -8.93 8.45
CA LEU A 31 -7.67 -10.02 7.50
C LEU A 31 -7.38 -11.34 8.20
N LEU A 32 -6.49 -11.35 9.19
CA LEU A 32 -6.17 -12.56 9.95
C LEU A 32 -7.41 -13.11 10.64
N VAL A 33 -8.18 -12.28 11.33
CA VAL A 33 -9.42 -12.69 11.99
C VAL A 33 -10.41 -13.27 10.97
N LEU A 34 -10.59 -12.65 9.80
CA LEU A 34 -11.48 -13.17 8.77
C LEU A 34 -11.01 -14.53 8.24
N LEU A 35 -9.71 -14.69 7.97
CA LEU A 35 -9.14 -15.95 7.46
C LEU A 35 -9.19 -17.08 8.49
N PHE A 36 -9.05 -16.78 9.80
CA PHE A 36 -9.22 -17.78 10.86
C PHE A 36 -10.67 -18.26 11.00
N ASN A 37 -11.65 -17.38 10.78
CA ASN A 37 -13.07 -17.74 10.87
C ASN A 37 -13.63 -18.37 9.59
N ALA A 38 -13.07 -18.02 8.44
CA ALA A 38 -13.46 -18.56 7.13
C ALA A 38 -12.21 -18.99 6.33
N PRO A 39 -11.65 -20.18 6.63
CA PRO A 39 -10.51 -20.70 5.92
C PRO A 39 -10.82 -20.89 4.43
N ILE A 40 -9.89 -20.47 3.57
CA ILE A 40 -10.02 -20.60 2.12
C ILE A 40 -9.41 -21.96 1.72
N SER A 41 -10.22 -22.87 1.18
CA SER A 41 -9.81 -24.23 0.81
C SER A 41 -9.71 -24.48 -0.69
N ASP A 42 -10.37 -23.65 -1.50
CA ASP A 42 -10.43 -23.81 -2.95
C ASP A 42 -10.65 -22.45 -3.66
N HIS A 43 -10.74 -22.49 -4.99
CA HIS A 43 -10.97 -21.28 -5.78
C HIS A 43 -12.34 -20.64 -5.52
N GLN A 44 -13.39 -21.43 -5.28
CA GLN A 44 -14.74 -20.90 -5.06
C GLN A 44 -14.82 -20.13 -3.73
N SER A 45 -14.32 -20.72 -2.64
CA SER A 45 -14.21 -20.09 -1.33
C SER A 45 -13.35 -18.81 -1.36
N LEU A 46 -12.30 -18.76 -2.20
CA LEU A 46 -11.55 -17.51 -2.42
C LEU A 46 -12.43 -16.44 -3.08
N ARG A 47 -13.21 -16.80 -4.11
CA ARG A 47 -14.11 -15.87 -4.80
C ARG A 47 -15.17 -15.34 -3.84
N ASP A 48 -15.74 -16.21 -3.02
CA ASP A 48 -16.77 -15.86 -2.04
C ASP A 48 -16.19 -14.97 -0.92
N PHE A 49 -14.96 -15.23 -0.48
CA PHE A 49 -14.25 -14.39 0.49
C PHE A 49 -14.00 -12.97 -0.05
N LEU A 50 -13.62 -12.85 -1.32
CA LEU A 50 -13.33 -11.56 -1.97
C LEU A 50 -14.59 -10.84 -2.50
N ALA A 51 -15.74 -11.51 -2.57
CA ALA A 51 -16.96 -10.99 -3.18
C ALA A 51 -17.58 -9.76 -2.49
N PRO A 52 -17.61 -9.65 -1.14
CA PRO A 52 -18.34 -8.56 -0.48
C PRO A 52 -17.79 -7.18 -0.86
N THR A 53 -18.68 -6.27 -1.28
CA THR A 53 -18.27 -4.92 -1.73
C THR A 53 -17.53 -4.14 -0.64
N TRP A 54 -17.93 -4.28 0.62
CA TRP A 54 -17.25 -3.62 1.74
C TRP A 54 -15.78 -4.07 1.84
N PHE A 55 -15.52 -5.37 1.64
CA PHE A 55 -14.18 -5.93 1.69
C PHE A 55 -13.34 -5.39 0.53
N LYS A 56 -13.91 -5.34 -0.68
CA LYS A 56 -13.25 -4.79 -1.86
C LYS A 56 -12.83 -3.32 -1.65
N VAL A 57 -13.72 -2.49 -1.10
CA VAL A 57 -13.46 -1.07 -0.82
C VAL A 57 -12.37 -0.92 0.25
N VAL A 58 -12.51 -1.58 1.40
CA VAL A 58 -11.56 -1.48 2.51
C VAL A 58 -10.17 -1.95 2.07
N SER A 59 -10.08 -3.09 1.39
CA SER A 59 -8.83 -3.65 0.88
C SER A 59 -8.17 -2.73 -0.15
N THR A 60 -8.95 -2.16 -1.07
CA THR A 60 -8.42 -1.21 -2.08
C THR A 60 -7.85 0.05 -1.41
N LEU A 61 -8.56 0.62 -0.44
CA LEU A 61 -8.08 1.79 0.31
C LEU A 61 -6.82 1.47 1.11
N CYS A 62 -6.83 0.36 1.87
CA CYS A 62 -5.69 0.00 2.70
C CYS A 62 -4.44 -0.31 1.88
N VAL A 63 -4.58 -1.04 0.76
CA VAL A 63 -3.45 -1.32 -0.14
C VAL A 63 -2.93 -0.05 -0.80
N SER A 64 -3.80 0.90 -1.14
CA SER A 64 -3.39 2.20 -1.67
C SER A 64 -2.57 2.98 -0.63
N ILE A 65 -3.01 2.99 0.64
CA ILE A 65 -2.27 3.58 1.75
C ILE A 65 -0.92 2.89 1.93
N PHE A 66 -0.88 1.55 1.90
CA PHE A 66 0.36 0.78 1.98
C PHE A 66 1.35 1.13 0.86
N ALA A 67 0.89 1.16 -0.39
CA ALA A 67 1.71 1.48 -1.54
C ALA A 67 2.29 2.91 -1.44
N LEU A 68 1.45 3.90 -1.10
CA LEU A 68 1.91 5.28 -0.93
C LEU A 68 2.87 5.43 0.26
N ASN A 69 2.66 4.70 1.35
CA ASN A 69 3.60 4.63 2.47
C ASN A 69 4.95 4.04 2.04
N GLY A 70 4.92 2.98 1.22
CA GLY A 70 6.11 2.35 0.66
C GLY A 70 6.92 3.31 -0.22
N MET A 71 6.27 4.13 -1.06
CA MET A 71 6.96 5.16 -1.83
C MET A 71 7.70 6.16 -0.93
N LEU A 72 7.04 6.65 0.11
CA LEU A 72 7.62 7.63 1.04
C LEU A 72 8.77 7.04 1.87
N ALA A 73 8.61 5.81 2.35
CA ALA A 73 9.66 5.07 3.05
C ALA A 73 10.86 4.81 2.14
N GLY A 74 10.61 4.42 0.89
CA GLY A 74 11.66 4.26 -0.13
C GLY A 74 12.44 5.55 -0.37
N TRP A 75 11.75 6.68 -0.48
CA TRP A 75 12.41 7.98 -0.64
C TRP A 75 13.31 8.35 0.55
N GLN A 76 12.87 8.10 1.78
CA GLN A 76 13.68 8.31 3.00
C GLN A 76 14.93 7.41 2.99
N ILE A 77 14.76 6.11 2.73
CA ILE A 77 15.86 5.14 2.63
C ILE A 77 16.87 5.57 1.54
N ALA A 78 16.37 6.00 0.37
CA ALA A 78 17.23 6.44 -0.72
C ALA A 78 18.03 7.69 -0.34
N GLY A 79 17.41 8.67 0.32
CA GLY A 79 18.07 9.89 0.79
C GLY A 79 19.20 9.59 1.78
N ASP A 80 18.99 8.65 2.69
CA ASP A 80 19.97 8.31 3.73
C ASP A 80 21.11 7.44 3.19
N TYR A 81 20.80 6.44 2.36
CA TYR A 81 21.74 5.36 2.03
C TYR A 81 22.22 5.31 0.56
N VAL A 82 21.48 5.89 -0.39
CA VAL A 82 21.84 5.80 -1.83
C VAL A 82 22.51 7.08 -2.31
N LYS A 83 23.85 7.09 -2.26
CA LYS A 83 24.66 8.32 -2.50
C LYS A 83 24.78 8.73 -3.97
N GLY A 84 24.75 7.79 -4.92
CA GLY A 84 24.86 8.11 -6.35
C GLY A 84 23.56 8.66 -6.91
N THR A 85 23.56 9.87 -7.48
CA THR A 85 22.35 10.53 -8.02
C THR A 85 21.59 9.67 -9.03
N GLY A 86 22.32 8.99 -9.93
CA GLY A 86 21.72 8.06 -10.90
C GLY A 86 21.07 6.84 -10.23
N ALA A 87 21.79 6.19 -9.32
CA ALA A 87 21.29 5.03 -8.57
C ALA A 87 20.07 5.40 -7.69
N ASN A 88 20.10 6.57 -7.04
CA ASN A 88 19.02 7.09 -6.21
C ASN A 88 17.75 7.32 -7.06
N LYS A 89 17.90 7.92 -8.25
CA LYS A 89 16.79 8.12 -9.18
C LYS A 89 16.19 6.80 -9.64
N VAL A 90 17.02 5.82 -10.01
CA VAL A 90 16.56 4.48 -10.40
C VAL A 90 15.82 3.81 -9.25
N PHE A 91 16.38 3.83 -8.04
CA PHE A 91 15.76 3.25 -6.85
C PHE A 91 14.37 3.85 -6.57
N ASN A 92 14.27 5.18 -6.53
CA ASN A 92 12.98 5.85 -6.31
C ASN A 92 11.97 5.54 -7.42
N THR A 93 12.43 5.45 -8.67
CA THR A 93 11.58 5.08 -9.81
C THR A 93 11.03 3.67 -9.65
N LEU A 94 11.85 2.72 -9.21
CA LEU A 94 11.41 1.35 -8.91
C LEU A 94 10.40 1.33 -7.77
N CYS A 95 10.60 2.09 -6.68
CA CYS A 95 9.62 2.19 -5.59
C CYS A 95 8.27 2.71 -6.08
N VAL A 96 8.25 3.72 -6.95
CA VAL A 96 7.02 4.25 -7.55
C VAL A 96 6.35 3.21 -8.44
N ILE A 97 7.11 2.57 -9.35
CA ILE A 97 6.56 1.54 -10.25
C ILE A 97 5.94 0.40 -9.44
N LEU A 98 6.67 -0.17 -8.48
CA LEU A 98 6.19 -1.27 -7.65
C LEU A 98 4.90 -0.89 -6.92
N SER A 99 4.86 0.31 -6.34
CA SER A 99 3.69 0.78 -5.59
C SER A 99 2.46 0.98 -6.50
N LEU A 100 2.64 1.52 -7.71
CA LEU A 100 1.56 1.63 -8.69
C LEU A 100 1.09 0.26 -9.20
N THR A 101 2.03 -0.66 -9.45
CA THR A 101 1.71 -2.03 -9.85
C THR A 101 0.93 -2.76 -8.76
N THR A 102 1.28 -2.60 -7.48
CA THR A 102 0.53 -3.17 -6.35
C THR A 102 -0.91 -2.66 -6.32
N ILE A 103 -1.13 -1.36 -6.49
CA ILE A 103 -2.48 -0.78 -6.53
C ILE A 103 -3.26 -1.35 -7.72
N ALA A 104 -2.68 -1.34 -8.93
CA ALA A 104 -3.33 -1.85 -10.13
C ALA A 104 -3.66 -3.35 -10.02
N ALA A 105 -2.75 -4.15 -9.45
CA ALA A 105 -2.95 -5.58 -9.24
C ALA A 105 -4.14 -5.85 -8.30
N VAL A 106 -4.23 -5.12 -7.19
CA VAL A 106 -5.36 -5.28 -6.24
C VAL A 106 -6.67 -4.79 -6.83
N ILE A 107 -6.67 -3.69 -7.59
CA ILE A 107 -7.87 -3.25 -8.30
C ILE A 107 -8.34 -4.33 -9.27
N LYS A 108 -7.42 -4.88 -10.08
CA LYS A 108 -7.73 -5.96 -11.01
C LYS A 108 -8.26 -7.20 -10.28
N LEU A 109 -7.60 -7.61 -9.20
CA LEU A 109 -7.93 -8.80 -8.43
C LEU A 109 -9.28 -8.71 -7.71
N LEU A 110 -9.70 -7.52 -7.27
CA LEU A 110 -10.94 -7.37 -6.50
C LEU A 110 -12.14 -6.99 -7.36
N TRP A 111 -11.91 -6.19 -8.40
CA TRP A 111 -13.00 -5.56 -9.16
C TRP A 111 -13.17 -6.10 -10.57
N LEU A 112 -12.13 -6.70 -11.15
CA LEU A 112 -12.12 -7.16 -12.55
C LEU A 112 -11.93 -8.68 -12.67
N SER A 113 -12.02 -9.42 -11.56
CA SER A 113 -11.87 -10.89 -11.48
C SER A 113 -13.19 -11.62 -11.40
#